data_AF-A0A934BYF3-F1
#
_entry.id   AF-A0A934BYF3-F1
#
_cell.length_a   1.000
_cell.length_b   1.000
_cell.length_c   1.000
_cell.angle_alpha   90.00
_cell.angle_beta   90.00
_cell.angle_gamma   90.00
#
_symmetry.space_group_name_H-M   'P 1'
#
loop_
_entity.id
_entity.type
_entity.pdbx_description
1 polymer ?
#
loop_
_entity_poly.entity_id
_entity_poly.type
_entity_poly.pdbx_seq_one_letter_code
_entity_poly.pdbx_strand_id
1 'polypeptide(L)'
;MTALSARRPQIRARWEDLLRAEKATTPLANPDALVHLIDWTLDEVYRTLQSLPSRRRPLRALTRSDIDCPCGRNPLLTYFAAGEQALQESLVLSQAQCLHLEPVARDTALQELNLTLRHIARREIGAFCALCQLRDRACTGAEREVTHAA
;
A
#
# COMPACT_ATOMS: atom_id res chain seq x y z
N MET A 1 12.37 2.25 -15.47
CA MET A 1 11.70 3.16 -14.51
C MET A 1 11.11 4.40 -15.15
N THR A 2 11.82 5.09 -16.06
CA THR A 2 11.30 6.26 -16.79
C THR A 2 9.95 6.03 -17.47
N ALA A 3 9.74 4.86 -18.09
CA ALA A 3 8.47 4.49 -18.71
C ALA A 3 7.29 4.37 -17.71
N LEU A 4 7.52 3.80 -16.53
CA LEU A 4 6.47 3.68 -15.50
C LEU A 4 6.16 5.05 -14.87
N SER A 5 7.18 5.88 -14.63
CA SER A 5 7.01 7.25 -14.12
C SER A 5 6.30 8.15 -15.13
N ALA A 6 6.51 7.97 -16.44
CA ALA A 6 5.78 8.69 -17.49
C ALA A 6 4.27 8.37 -17.46
N ARG A 7 3.88 7.22 -16.90
CA ARG A 7 2.48 6.82 -16.72
C ARG A 7 1.86 7.27 -15.40
N ARG A 8 2.54 8.13 -14.62
CA ARG A 8 2.06 8.59 -13.30
C ARG A 8 0.61 9.12 -13.35
N PRO A 9 0.21 9.98 -14.30
CA PRO A 9 -1.17 10.47 -14.35
C PRO A 9 -2.19 9.35 -14.55
N GLN A 10 -1.87 8.36 -15.40
CA GLN A 10 -2.74 7.22 -15.67
C GLN A 10 -2.80 6.26 -14.47
N ILE A 11 -1.67 6.02 -13.81
CA ILE A 11 -1.63 5.22 -12.57
C ILE A 11 -2.52 5.88 -11.51
N ARG A 12 -2.37 7.19 -11.31
CA ARG A 12 -3.15 7.95 -10.35
C ARG A 12 -4.65 7.84 -10.64
N ALA A 13 -5.07 8.17 -11.85
CA ALA A 13 -6.47 8.08 -12.25
C ALA A 13 -7.04 6.67 -12.06
N ARG A 14 -6.30 5.64 -12.51
CA ARG A 14 -6.74 4.26 -12.37
C ARG A 14 -6.85 3.82 -10.90
N TRP A 15 -5.91 4.23 -10.06
CA TRP A 15 -5.96 3.97 -8.64
C TRP A 15 -7.18 4.64 -7.99
N GLU A 16 -7.48 5.89 -8.33
CA GLU A 16 -8.70 6.55 -7.86
C GLU A 16 -9.98 5.80 -8.26
N ASP A 17 -10.09 5.38 -9.52
CA ASP A 17 -11.25 4.62 -10.02
C ASP A 17 -11.43 3.33 -9.22
N LEU A 18 -10.34 2.59 -8.96
CA LEU A 18 -10.36 1.37 -8.17
C LEU A 18 -10.77 1.64 -6.71
N LEU A 19 -10.29 2.73 -6.09
CA LEU A 19 -10.69 3.09 -4.73
C LEU A 19 -12.17 3.45 -4.64
N ARG A 20 -12.69 4.21 -5.62
CA ARG A 20 -14.10 4.63 -5.61
C ARG A 20 -15.06 3.47 -5.95
N ALA A 21 -14.58 2.44 -6.63
CA ALA A 21 -15.35 1.22 -6.88
C ALA A 21 -15.52 0.37 -5.61
N GLU A 22 -14.60 0.49 -4.65
CA GLU A 22 -14.63 -0.28 -3.41
C GLU A 22 -15.57 0.33 -2.36
N LYS A 23 -16.27 -0.54 -1.63
CA LYS A 23 -17.16 -0.08 -0.56
C LYS A 23 -16.34 0.29 0.69
N ALA A 24 -16.46 1.52 1.16
CA ALA A 24 -15.83 1.96 2.40
C ALA A 24 -16.27 1.07 3.58
N THR A 25 -15.31 0.43 4.25
CA THR A 25 -15.55 -0.47 5.39
C THR A 25 -15.54 0.27 6.73
N THR A 26 -14.93 1.45 6.77
CA THR A 26 -14.88 2.34 7.94
C THR A 26 -15.01 3.80 7.49
N PRO A 27 -15.39 4.74 8.37
CA PRO A 27 -15.42 6.17 8.04
C PRO A 27 -14.05 6.71 7.56
N LEU A 28 -12.96 6.12 8.06
CA LEU A 28 -11.59 6.48 7.66
C LEU A 28 -11.18 5.84 6.32
N ALA A 29 -11.97 4.90 5.79
CA ALA A 29 -11.78 4.29 4.48
C ALA A 29 -12.54 5.04 3.37
N ASN A 30 -12.88 6.32 3.59
CA ASN A 30 -13.50 7.14 2.56
C ASN A 30 -12.54 7.30 1.35
N PRO A 31 -12.90 6.84 0.14
CA PRO A 31 -12.06 6.97 -1.05
C PRO A 31 -11.59 8.40 -1.30
N ASP A 32 -12.48 9.39 -1.13
CA ASP A 32 -12.16 10.80 -1.41
C ASP A 32 -11.13 11.38 -0.44
N ALA A 33 -10.96 10.81 0.75
CA ALA A 33 -9.87 11.16 1.64
C ALA A 33 -8.56 10.46 1.23
N LEU A 34 -8.66 9.19 0.85
CA LEU A 34 -7.50 8.34 0.54
C LEU A 34 -6.81 8.72 -0.77
N VAL A 35 -7.52 9.27 -1.75
CA VAL A 35 -6.93 9.68 -3.04
C VAL A 35 -5.80 10.72 -2.87
N HIS A 36 -5.83 11.51 -1.79
CA HIS A 36 -4.78 12.49 -1.49
C HIS A 36 -3.44 11.84 -1.09
N LEU A 37 -3.44 10.57 -0.69
CA LEU A 37 -2.23 9.83 -0.34
C LEU A 37 -1.51 9.26 -1.59
N ILE A 38 -2.19 9.21 -2.74
CA ILE A 38 -1.71 8.52 -3.94
C ILE A 38 -0.39 9.12 -4.41
N ASP A 39 -0.32 10.44 -4.59
CA ASP A 39 0.87 11.09 -5.13
C ASP A 39 2.08 10.88 -4.25
N TRP A 40 1.92 11.05 -2.93
CA TRP A 40 2.99 10.75 -1.97
C TRP A 40 3.44 9.28 -2.04
N THR A 41 2.49 8.35 -2.17
CA THR A 41 2.81 6.92 -2.25
C THR A 41 3.55 6.58 -3.54
N LEU A 42 3.17 7.19 -4.66
CA LEU A 42 3.86 7.04 -5.94
C LEU A 42 5.29 7.59 -5.86
N ASP A 43 5.50 8.75 -5.24
CA ASP A 43 6.84 9.28 -4.99
C ASP A 43 7.69 8.31 -4.17
N GLU A 44 7.12 7.70 -3.13
CA GLU A 44 7.82 6.72 -2.31
C GLU A 44 8.15 5.44 -3.08
N VAL A 45 7.24 4.96 -3.92
CA VAL A 45 7.47 3.82 -4.81
C VAL A 45 8.62 4.11 -5.77
N TYR A 46 8.58 5.25 -6.48
CA TYR A 46 9.63 5.60 -7.45
C TYR A 46 10.99 5.80 -6.78
N ARG A 47 11.02 6.50 -5.64
CA ARG A 47 12.23 6.68 -4.83
C ARG A 47 12.80 5.33 -4.38
N THR A 48 11.95 4.42 -3.92
CA THR A 48 12.38 3.10 -3.47
C THR A 48 12.93 2.27 -4.62
N LEU A 49 12.24 2.22 -5.76
CA LEU A 49 12.69 1.54 -6.98
C LEU A 49 14.04 2.08 -7.47
N GLN A 50 14.20 3.41 -7.49
CA GLN A 50 15.47 4.07 -7.85
C GLN A 50 16.63 3.67 -6.94
N SER A 51 16.34 3.40 -5.66
CA SER A 51 17.34 2.99 -4.68
C SER A 51 17.69 1.50 -4.72
N LEU A 52 16.91 0.65 -5.41
CA LEU A 52 17.12 -0.81 -5.38
C LEU A 52 18.53 -1.24 -5.82
N PRO A 53 19.10 -0.73 -6.93
CA PRO A 53 20.42 -1.17 -7.37
C PRO A 53 21.55 -0.80 -6.40
N SER A 54 21.37 0.26 -5.60
CA SER A 54 22.39 0.77 -4.68
C SER A 54 22.19 0.32 -3.22
N ARG A 55 21.13 -0.46 -2.95
CA ARG A 55 20.85 -0.97 -1.60
C ARG A 55 21.85 -2.05 -1.21
N ARG A 56 22.49 -1.86 -0.05
CA ARG A 56 23.36 -2.86 0.59
C ARG A 56 22.61 -4.13 1.03
N ARG A 57 21.32 -4.01 1.33
CA ARG A 57 20.47 -5.12 1.75
C ARG A 57 19.23 -5.21 0.86
N PRO A 58 18.95 -6.39 0.27
CA PRO A 58 17.75 -6.56 -0.55
C PRO A 58 16.49 -6.38 0.30
N LEU A 59 15.40 -5.99 -0.36
CA LEU A 59 14.08 -5.99 0.25
C LEU A 59 13.73 -7.42 0.70
N ARG A 60 13.16 -7.53 1.90
CA ARG A 60 12.68 -8.82 2.41
C ARG A 60 11.53 -9.33 1.53
N ALA A 61 11.50 -10.61 1.21
CA ALA A 61 10.31 -11.17 0.56
C ALA A 61 9.10 -11.01 1.51
N LEU A 62 8.08 -10.26 1.06
CA LEU A 62 6.82 -10.07 1.78
C LEU A 62 5.67 -10.65 0.94
N THR A 63 4.84 -11.44 1.59
CA THR A 63 3.58 -11.94 1.01
C THR A 63 2.44 -10.96 1.28
N ARG A 64 1.22 -11.25 0.81
CA ARG A 64 0.04 -10.45 1.18
C ARG A 64 -0.30 -10.61 2.66
N SER A 65 -0.14 -11.81 3.22
CA SER A 65 -0.41 -12.09 4.64
C SER A 65 0.52 -11.32 5.59
N ASP A 66 1.71 -10.94 5.13
CA ASP A 66 2.64 -10.08 5.87
C ASP A 66 2.15 -8.64 6.08
N ILE A 67 1.07 -8.25 5.40
CA ILE A 67 0.50 -6.89 5.38
C ILE A 67 -0.88 -6.87 6.06
N ASP A 68 -1.36 -8.03 6.52
CA ASP A 68 -2.67 -8.15 7.13
C ASP A 68 -2.76 -7.36 8.45
N CYS A 69 -3.94 -6.82 8.67
CA CYS A 69 -4.32 -6.17 9.92
C CYS A 69 -5.23 -7.12 10.70
N PRO A 70 -4.89 -7.53 11.94
CA PRO A 70 -5.69 -8.48 12.71
C PRO A 70 -7.15 -8.04 12.91
N CYS A 71 -7.43 -6.74 13.00
CA CYS A 71 -8.79 -6.23 13.16
C CYS A 71 -9.53 -5.99 11.83
N GLY A 72 -8.84 -6.08 10.68
CA GLY A 72 -9.41 -5.88 9.34
C GLY A 72 -9.95 -4.47 9.06
N ARG A 73 -9.83 -3.53 10.01
CA ARG A 73 -10.44 -2.19 9.94
C ARG A 73 -9.49 -1.11 9.45
N ASN A 74 -8.25 -1.46 9.12
CA ASN A 74 -7.29 -0.48 8.65
C ASN A 74 -7.71 0.01 7.25
N PRO A 75 -8.00 1.31 7.07
CA PRO A 75 -8.45 1.86 5.79
C PRO A 75 -7.40 1.69 4.67
N LEU A 76 -6.13 1.53 5.05
CA LEU A 76 -5.05 1.37 4.10
C LEU A 76 -5.00 -0.02 3.43
N LEU A 77 -5.78 -1.01 3.91
CA LEU A 77 -5.85 -2.33 3.27
C LEU A 77 -6.38 -2.23 1.84
N THR A 78 -7.57 -1.66 1.68
CA THR A 78 -8.18 -1.42 0.37
C THR A 78 -7.36 -0.43 -0.44
N TYR A 79 -6.79 0.58 0.23
CA TYR A 79 -5.90 1.55 -0.41
C TYR A 79 -4.74 0.91 -1.16
N PHE A 80 -3.95 0.09 -0.45
CA PHE A 80 -2.79 -0.57 -1.04
C PHE A 80 -3.15 -1.71 -1.99
N ALA A 81 -4.31 -2.37 -1.80
CA ALA A 81 -4.80 -3.37 -2.75
C ALA A 81 -5.13 -2.74 -4.12
N ALA A 82 -5.87 -1.63 -4.13
CA ALA A 82 -6.16 -0.86 -5.35
C ALA A 82 -4.87 -0.33 -6.01
N GLY A 83 -3.91 0.10 -5.20
CA GLY A 83 -2.60 0.57 -5.68
C GLY A 83 -1.75 -0.52 -6.32
N GLU A 84 -1.72 -1.72 -5.72
CA GLU A 84 -1.03 -2.88 -6.28
C GLU A 84 -1.56 -3.16 -7.68
N GLN A 85 -2.88 -3.20 -7.83
CA GLN A 85 -3.51 -3.42 -9.13
C GLN A 85 -3.21 -2.30 -10.14
N ALA A 86 -3.40 -1.02 -9.78
CA ALA A 86 -3.15 0.10 -10.70
C ALA A 86 -1.69 0.16 -11.20
N LEU A 87 -0.74 -0.14 -10.33
CA LEU A 87 0.68 -0.21 -10.65
C LEU A 87 1.01 -1.40 -11.54
N GLN A 88 0.47 -2.58 -11.25
CA GLN A 88 0.65 -3.77 -12.08
C GLN A 88 0.08 -3.60 -13.49
N GLU A 89 -1.15 -3.11 -13.61
CA GLU A 89 -1.77 -2.82 -14.91
C GLU A 89 -0.90 -1.85 -15.74
N SER A 90 -0.40 -0.79 -15.10
CA SER A 90 0.45 0.19 -15.78
C SER A 90 1.83 -0.35 -16.16
N LEU A 91 2.40 -1.26 -15.35
CA LEU A 91 3.64 -1.96 -15.69
C LEU A 91 3.42 -2.87 -16.90
N VAL A 92 2.36 -3.67 -16.91
CA VAL A 92 2.02 -4.55 -18.04
C VAL A 92 1.86 -3.75 -19.33
N LEU A 93 1.12 -2.63 -19.29
CA LEU A 93 0.96 -1.75 -20.45
C LEU A 93 2.29 -1.14 -20.91
N SER A 94 3.21 -0.83 -19.99
CA SER A 94 4.55 -0.34 -20.34
C SER A 94 5.40 -1.44 -20.99
N GLN A 95 5.34 -2.66 -20.47
CA GLN A 95 6.08 -3.80 -21.00
C GLN A 95 5.55 -4.25 -22.37
N ALA A 96 4.23 -4.15 -22.60
CA ALA A 96 3.61 -4.46 -23.89
C ALA A 96 4.13 -3.57 -25.04
N GLN A 97 4.59 -2.35 -24.73
CA GLN A 97 5.21 -1.44 -25.70
C GLN A 97 6.68 -1.77 -26.00
N CYS A 98 7.31 -2.66 -25.20
CA CYS A 98 8.71 -3.06 -25.33
C CYS A 98 8.83 -4.48 -25.90
N LEU A 99 8.83 -4.59 -27.23
CA LEU A 99 8.86 -5.88 -27.94
C LEU A 99 10.12 -6.73 -27.68
N HIS A 100 11.24 -6.11 -27.27
CA HIS A 100 12.52 -6.78 -27.01
C HIS A 100 12.77 -7.08 -25.53
N LEU A 101 11.80 -6.84 -24.65
CA LEU A 101 11.98 -7.11 -23.23
C LEU A 101 11.82 -8.60 -22.95
N GLU A 102 12.92 -9.25 -22.58
CA GLU A 102 12.98 -10.67 -22.20
C GLU A 102 11.96 -11.03 -21.09
N PRO A 103 11.35 -12.23 -21.12
CA PRO A 103 10.39 -12.65 -20.11
C PRO A 103 10.91 -12.52 -18.66
N VAL A 104 12.16 -12.94 -18.41
CA VAL A 104 12.78 -12.86 -17.09
C VAL A 104 12.89 -11.41 -16.59
N ALA A 105 13.17 -10.46 -17.50
CA ALA A 105 13.23 -9.05 -17.15
C ALA A 105 11.84 -8.48 -16.81
N ARG A 106 10.78 -8.99 -17.45
CA ARG A 106 9.39 -8.62 -17.13
C ARG A 106 9.02 -9.08 -15.72
N ASP A 107 9.32 -10.34 -15.40
CA ASP A 107 9.03 -10.94 -14.10
C ASP A 107 9.81 -10.25 -12.98
N THR A 108 11.09 -9.95 -13.23
CA THR A 108 11.94 -9.23 -12.27
C THR A 108 11.35 -7.85 -11.95
N ALA A 109 10.97 -7.08 -12.97
CA ALA A 109 10.38 -5.76 -12.79
C ALA A 109 9.04 -5.82 -12.02
N LEU A 110 8.21 -6.83 -12.28
CA LEU A 110 6.95 -7.04 -11.56
C LEU A 110 7.20 -7.41 -10.10
N GLN A 111 8.17 -8.28 -9.84
CA GLN A 111 8.55 -8.69 -8.49
C GLN A 111 9.10 -7.51 -7.68
N GLU A 112 9.99 -6.70 -8.26
CA GLU A 112 10.54 -5.51 -7.62
C GLU A 112 9.46 -4.47 -7.29
N LEU A 113 8.53 -4.24 -8.21
CA LEU A 113 7.40 -3.34 -8.01
C LEU A 113 6.51 -3.81 -6.86
N ASN A 114 6.12 -5.09 -6.86
CA ASN A 114 5.29 -5.67 -5.80
C ASN A 114 6.00 -5.62 -4.45
N LEU A 115 7.27 -6.04 -4.37
CA LEU A 115 8.03 -6.00 -3.12
C LEU A 115 8.20 -4.59 -2.56
N THR A 116 8.38 -3.61 -3.45
CA THR A 116 8.47 -2.19 -3.08
C THR A 116 7.17 -1.73 -2.44
N LEU A 117 6.04 -1.92 -3.13
CA LEU A 117 4.75 -1.49 -2.62
C LEU A 117 4.40 -2.20 -1.30
N ARG A 118 4.68 -3.50 -1.20
CA ARG A 118 4.40 -4.28 0.02
C ARG A 118 5.18 -3.82 1.24
N HIS A 119 6.42 -3.33 1.06
CA HIS A 119 7.18 -2.74 2.17
C HIS A 119 6.56 -1.44 2.65
N ILE A 120 6.15 -0.58 1.72
CA ILE A 120 5.48 0.67 2.04
C ILE A 120 4.16 0.34 2.76
N ALA A 121 3.36 -0.56 2.19
CA ALA A 121 2.10 -1.02 2.78
C ALA A 121 2.29 -1.54 4.21
N ARG A 122 3.24 -2.45 4.42
CA ARG A 122 3.54 -2.99 5.76
C ARG A 122 3.91 -1.91 6.76
N ARG A 123 4.73 -0.93 6.36
CA ARG A 123 5.15 0.19 7.22
C ARG A 123 3.96 1.06 7.62
N GLU A 124 3.17 1.51 6.64
CA GLU A 124 2.05 2.43 6.86
C GLU A 124 0.89 1.76 7.58
N ILE A 125 0.52 0.54 7.17
CA ILE A 125 -0.51 -0.26 7.85
C ILE A 125 -0.08 -0.54 9.29
N GLY A 126 1.18 -0.94 9.51
CA GLY A 126 1.71 -1.19 10.84
C GLY A 126 1.65 0.05 11.74
N ALA A 127 2.05 1.22 11.24
CA ALA A 127 1.99 2.49 11.96
C ALA A 127 0.55 2.87 12.36
N PHE A 128 -0.40 2.75 11.43
CA PHE A 128 -1.81 3.03 11.71
C PHE A 128 -2.43 2.01 12.69
N CYS A 129 -2.12 0.73 12.52
CA CYS A 129 -2.57 -0.34 13.42
C CYS A 129 -2.08 -0.14 14.85
N ALA A 130 -0.85 0.32 15.05
CA ALA A 130 -0.32 0.61 16.38
C ALA A 130 -1.19 1.65 17.11
N LEU A 131 -1.67 2.69 16.41
CA LEU A 131 -2.59 3.68 16.98
C LEU A 131 -3.96 3.08 17.33
N CYS A 132 -4.49 2.22 16.46
CA CYS A 132 -5.75 1.51 16.73
C CYS A 132 -5.64 0.64 18.00
N GLN A 133 -4.58 -0.16 18.11
CA GLN A 133 -4.37 -1.06 19.25
C GLN A 133 -4.13 -0.32 20.56
N LEU A 134 -3.47 0.84 20.52
CA LEU A 134 -3.30 1.70 21.70
C LEU A 134 -4.65 2.23 22.21
N ARG A 135 -5.57 2.60 21.31
CA ARG A 135 -6.92 3.06 21.70
C ARG A 135 -7.76 1.96 22.31
N ASP A 136 -7.74 0.75 21.75
CA ASP A 136 -8.47 -0.38 22.34
C ASP A 136 -8.00 -0.66 23.77
N ARG A 137 -6.68 -0.64 24.02
CA ARG A 137 -6.12 -0.83 25.37
C ARG A 137 -6.53 0.28 26.34
N ALA A 138 -6.56 1.54 25.89
CA ALA A 138 -6.96 2.68 26.72
C ALA A 138 -8.46 2.64 27.08
N CYS A 139 -9.33 2.22 26.15
CA CYS A 139 -10.76 2.05 26.42
C CYS A 139 -11.05 0.87 27.36
N THR A 140 -10.30 -0.24 27.27
CA THR A 140 -10.45 -1.38 28.20
C THR A 140 -9.91 -1.12 29.61
N GLY A 141 -9.13 -0.06 29.81
CA GLY A 141 -8.54 0.31 31.11
C GLY A 141 -9.44 1.16 32.02
N ALA A 142 -10.56 1.68 31.50
CA ALA A 142 -11.43 2.61 32.24
C ALA A 142 -12.60 1.96 32.99
N GLU A 143 -12.80 0.64 32.89
CA GLU A 143 -13.94 -0.07 33.51
C GLU A 143 -13.64 -0.71 34.89
N ARG A 144 -12.52 -0.38 35.54
CA ARG A 144 -12.10 -1.04 36.79
C ARG A 144 -12.02 -0.17 38.05
N GLU A 145 -12.76 0.93 38.13
CA GLU A 145 -12.81 1.71 39.38
C GLU A 145 -14.15 2.43 39.59
N VAL A 146 -15.19 1.71 40.02
CA VAL A 146 -16.17 2.19 41.03
C VAL A 146 -16.82 0.96 41.68
N THR A 147 -16.17 0.38 42.69
CA THR A 147 -16.90 -0.40 43.70
C THR A 147 -17.11 0.52 44.90
N HIS A 148 -18.33 1.03 45.01
CA HIS A 148 -18.83 1.75 46.18
C HIS A 148 -18.62 0.90 47.43
N ALA A 149 -17.80 1.38 48.36
CA ALA A 149 -17.76 0.86 49.72
C ALA A 149 -19.03 1.32 50.46
N ALA A 150 -19.75 0.38 51.04
CA ALA A 150 -20.79 0.58 52.04
C ALA A 150 -20.35 -0.15 53.32
#